data_AF-A0A7X6CHG2-F1
#
_entry.id   AF-A0A7X6CHG2-F1
#
_cell.length_a   1.000
_cell.length_b   1.000
_cell.length_c   1.000
_cell.angle_alpha   90.00
_cell.angle_beta   90.00
_cell.angle_gamma   90.00
#
_symmetry.space_group_name_H-M   'P 1'
#
loop_
_entity.id
_entity.type
_entity.pdbx_description
1 polymer ?
#
loop_
_entity_poly.entity_id
_entity_poly.type
_entity_poly.pdbx_seq_one_letter_code
_entity_poly.pdbx_strand_id
1 'polypeptide(L)' 'MASRKLAKTIEDMGFYEFRRLSEYQCQLYRSKLMFVDRFYPGSNTYSNCGWVEKISVIVRRGIQVR' A
#
# COMPACT_ATOMS: atom_id res chain seq x y z
N MET A 1 -7.24 -6.41 18.52
CA MET A 1 -6.73 -7.78 18.23
C MET A 1 -6.14 -7.78 16.84
N ALA A 2 -4.82 -7.85 16.73
CA ALA A 2 -4.15 -8.03 15.44
C ALA A 2 -4.15 -9.52 15.08
N SER A 3 -4.54 -9.86 13.86
CA SER A 3 -4.48 -11.23 13.36
C SER A 3 -3.02 -11.67 13.27
N ARG A 4 -2.54 -12.50 14.21
CA ARG A 4 -1.14 -13.00 14.22
C ARG A 4 -0.71 -13.63 12.90
N LYS A 5 -1.64 -14.31 12.20
CA LYS A 5 -1.39 -14.89 10.87
C LYS A 5 -1.00 -13.84 9.83
N LEU A 6 -1.67 -12.68 9.86
CA LEU A 6 -1.40 -11.58 8.93
C LEU A 6 -0.09 -10.85 9.28
N ALA A 7 0.18 -10.67 10.57
CA ALA A 7 1.43 -10.04 11.01
C ALA A 7 2.65 -10.84 10.55
N LYS A 8 2.61 -12.17 10.70
CA LYS A 8 3.68 -13.06 10.25
C LYS A 8 3.89 -13.00 8.74
N THR A 9 2.83 -13.05 7.93
CA THR A 9 2.97 -12.93 6.48
C THR A 9 3.50 -11.57 6.02
N ILE A 10 3.18 -10.48 6.74
CA ILE A 10 3.72 -9.14 6.44
C ILE A 10 5.22 -9.06 6.78
N GLU A 11 5.63 -9.69 7.87
CA GLU A 11 7.03 -9.79 8.29
C GLU A 11 7.84 -10.61 7.28
N ASP A 12 7.30 -11.76 6.84
CA ASP A 12 7.92 -12.65 5.86
C ASP A 12 8.12 -11.98 4.48
N MET A 13 7.31 -10.97 4.12
CA MET A 13 7.43 -10.27 2.83
C MET A 13 8.63 -9.32 2.73
N GLY A 14 9.30 -8.97 3.84
CA GLY A 14 10.58 -8.25 3.78
C GLY A 14 10.51 -6.84 3.16
N PHE A 15 9.45 -6.07 3.44
CA PHE A 15 9.27 -4.71 2.89
C PHE A 15 10.43 -3.74 3.16
N TYR A 16 11.21 -3.97 4.21
CA TYR A 16 12.41 -3.18 4.51
C TYR A 16 13.50 -3.36 3.44
N GLU A 17 13.81 -4.61 3.07
CA GLU A 17 14.81 -4.89 2.03
C GLU A 17 14.31 -4.45 0.65
N PHE A 18 13.01 -4.59 0.38
CA PHE A 18 12.41 -4.06 -0.84
C PHE A 18 12.65 -2.55 -1.01
N ARG A 19 12.47 -1.79 0.07
CA ARG A 19 12.73 -0.34 0.08
C ARG A 19 14.21 -0.04 -0.19
N ARG A 20 15.11 -0.72 0.52
CA ARG A 20 16.56 -0.54 0.38
C ARG A 20 17.03 -0.82 -1.05
N LEU A 21 16.57 -1.92 -1.65
CA LEU A 21 16.93 -2.27 -3.02
C LEU A 21 16.38 -1.24 -4.01
N SER A 22 15.14 -0.78 -3.83
CA SER A 22 14.55 0.25 -4.69
C SER A 22 15.33 1.56 -4.64
N GLU A 23 15.69 2.02 -3.44
CA GLU A 23 16.50 3.23 -3.25
C GLU A 23 17.88 3.10 -3.93
N TYR A 24 18.55 1.95 -3.73
CA TYR A 24 19.83 1.67 -4.36
C TYR A 24 19.75 1.69 -5.89
N GLN A 25 18.77 1.00 -6.48
CA GLN A 25 18.59 0.98 -7.93
C GLN A 25 18.25 2.37 -8.47
N CYS A 26 17.38 3.12 -7.79
CA CYS A 26 17.05 4.48 -8.22
C CYS A 26 18.25 5.43 -8.18
N GLN A 27 19.16 5.28 -7.21
CA GLN A 27 20.43 6.03 -7.19
C GLN A 27 21.31 5.69 -8.39
N LEU A 28 21.42 4.41 -8.76
CA LEU A 28 22.22 3.98 -9.92
C LEU A 28 21.68 4.53 -11.24
N TYR A 29 20.36 4.48 -11.44
CA TYR A 29 19.73 4.89 -12.70
C TYR A 29 19.33 6.38 -12.74
N ARG A 30 19.68 7.16 -11.70
CA ARG A 30 19.23 8.56 -11.52
C ARG A 30 17.71 8.73 -11.63
N SER A 31 16.97 7.71 -11.20
CA SER A 31 15.51 7.70 -11.21
C SER A 31 14.96 8.33 -9.93
N LYS A 32 13.84 9.04 -10.01
CA LYS A 32 13.17 9.62 -8.85
C LYS A 32 12.30 8.57 -8.16
N LEU A 33 12.63 8.23 -6.92
CA LEU A 33 11.80 7.39 -6.05
C LEU A 33 11.03 8.29 -5.09
N MET A 34 9.70 8.19 -5.09
CA MET A 34 8.80 8.93 -4.19
C MET A 34 8.02 7.92 -3.36
N PHE A 35 8.15 8.01 -2.04
CA PHE A 35 7.31 7.23 -1.12
C PHE A 35 6.03 7.99 -0.82
N VAL A 36 4.90 7.31 -0.97
CA VAL A 36 3.59 7.87 -0.68
C VAL A 36 3.16 7.45 0.73
N ASP A 37 2.33 8.26 1.39
CA ASP A 37 1.86 7.97 2.73
C ASP A 37 1.11 6.62 2.81
N ARG A 38 1.16 5.99 3.99
CA ARG A 38 0.51 4.68 4.21
C ARG A 38 -0.99 4.73 3.99
N PHE A 39 -1.63 5.86 4.30
CA PHE A 39 -3.06 6.05 4.13
C PHE A 39 -3.41 6.71 2.80
N TYR A 40 -2.49 6.72 1.85
CA TYR A 40 -2.76 7.19 0.51
C TYR A 40 -3.82 6.32 -0.17
N PRO A 41 -4.94 6.90 -0.66
CA PRO A 41 -6.07 6.14 -1.19
C PRO A 41 -5.83 5.67 -2.63
N GLY A 42 -4.64 5.13 -2.93
CA GLY A 42 -4.25 4.76 -4.29
C GLY A 42 -5.15 3.67 -4.90
N SER A 43 -5.52 2.66 -4.12
CA SER A 43 -6.40 1.56 -4.57
C SER A 43 -7.87 1.95 -4.67
N ASN A 44 -8.27 3.09 -4.08
CA ASN A 44 -9.65 3.57 -4.04
C ASN A 44 -9.82 4.83 -4.90
N THR A 45 -8.81 5.15 -5.70
CA THR A 45 -8.84 6.22 -6.69
C THR A 45 -9.15 5.59 -8.04
N TYR A 46 -10.30 5.95 -8.63
CA TYR A 46 -10.61 5.51 -9.98
C TYR A 46 -9.57 6.09 -10.94
N SER A 47 -8.83 5.21 -11.64
CA SER A 47 -7.74 5.60 -12.56
C SER A 47 -8.20 6.52 -13.69
N ASN A 48 -9.49 6.45 -14.06
CA ASN A 48 -10.06 7.22 -15.17
C ASN A 48 -10.59 8.61 -14.76
N CYS A 49 -10.88 8.85 -13.48
CA CYS A 49 -11.59 10.09 -13.09
C CYS A 49 -11.08 10.75 -11.81
N GLY A 50 -10.04 10.21 -11.15
CA GLY A 50 -9.44 10.81 -9.95
C GLY A 50 -10.38 10.90 -8.75
N TRP A 51 -11.56 10.30 -8.85
CA TRP A 51 -12.52 10.21 -7.77
C TRP A 51 -11.98 9.26 -6.71
N VAL A 52 -11.78 9.81 -5.52
CA VAL A 52 -11.39 9.05 -4.33
C VAL A 52 -12.66 8.66 -3.60
N GLU A 53 -12.92 7.35 -3.50
CA GLU A 53 -13.99 6.87 -2.63
C GLU A 53 -13.66 7.24 -1.18
N LYS A 54 -14.49 8.07 -0.56
CA LYS A 54 -14.38 8.44 0.86
C LYS A 54 -14.77 7.25 1.72
N ILE A 55 -13.84 6.32 1.91
CA ILE A 55 -14.01 5.27 2.91
C ILE A 55 -13.64 5.87 4.27
N SER A 56 -14.66 6.23 5.04
CA SER A 56 -14.51 6.47 6.47
C SER A 56 -14.01 5.18 7.12
N VAL A 57 -12.85 5.22 7.78
CA VAL A 57 -12.10 4.06 8.34
C VAL A 57 -12.84 3.30 9.47
N ILE A 58 -14.12 3.57 9.67
CA ILE A 58 -15.01 2.83 10.57
C ILE A 58 -16.11 2.24 9.70
N VAL A 59 -15.92 1.00 9.24
CA VAL A 59 -16.92 -0.08 9.12
C VAL A 59 -16.29 -1.18 8.26
N ARG A 60 -15.83 -2.23 8.95
CA ARG A 60 -15.85 -3.57 8.38
C ARG A 60 -17.30 -3.98 8.22
N ARG A 61 -17.83 -4.03 7.01
CA ARG A 61 -18.91 -4.95 6.67
C ARG A 61 -18.77 -5.41 5.23
N GLY A 62 -18.55 -6.71 5.09
CA GLY A 62 -19.07 -7.53 4.01
C GLY A 62 -18.55 -7.22 2.60
N ILE A 63 -17.83 -8.18 2.05
CA ILE A 63 -17.88 -8.48 0.62
C ILE A 63 -19.35 -8.36 0.16
N GLN A 64 -19.66 -7.38 -0.68
CA GLN A 64 -20.90 -7.39 -1.43
C GLN A 64 -20.58 -7.96 -2.82
N VAL A 65 -21.00 -9.21 -3.00
CA VAL A 65 -21.04 -9.90 -4.29
C VAL A 65 -21.97 -9.12 -5.23
N ARG A 66 -21.49 -8.82 -6.44
CA ARG A 66 -22.27 -8.81 -7.67
C ARG A 66 -21.48 -9.50 -8.76
#